data_AF-A0A7J9Q880-F1
#
_entry.id   AF-A0A7J9Q880-F1
#
_cell.length_a   1.000
_cell.length_b   1.000
_cell.length_c   1.000
_cell.angle_alpha   90.00
_cell.angle_beta   90.00
_cell.angle_gamma   90.00
#
_symmetry.space_group_name_H-M   'P 1'
#
loop_
_entity.id
_entity.type
_entity.pdbx_description
1 polymer ?
#
loop_
_entity_poly.entity_id
_entity_poly.type
_entity_poly.pdbx_seq_one_letter_code
_entity_poly.pdbx_strand_id
1 'polypeptide(L)' 'MKKVPKTIDALPGTFMLTGMFGFIITAIYTSSGKIPLDYGVAFCIVFLIMLLASLKSIMPSGKI' A
#
# COMPACT_ATOMS: atom_id res chain seq x y z
N MET A 1 -27.27 -24.08 3.25
CA MET A 1 -26.71 -22.70 3.16
C MET A 1 -25.19 -22.79 3.26
N LYS A 2 -24.45 -22.60 2.17
CA LYS A 2 -22.97 -22.49 2.21
C LYS A 2 -22.64 -21.17 2.91
N LYS A 3 -22.02 -21.23 4.10
CA LYS A 3 -21.48 -20.04 4.76
C LYS A 3 -20.35 -19.51 3.88
N VAL A 4 -20.61 -18.40 3.19
CA VAL A 4 -19.56 -17.63 2.50
C VAL A 4 -18.55 -17.22 3.57
N PRO A 5 -17.26 -17.58 3.46
CA PRO A 5 -16.26 -17.16 4.44
C PRO A 5 -16.20 -15.63 4.37
N LYS A 6 -16.68 -14.98 5.42
CA LYS A 6 -16.62 -13.53 5.58
C LYS A 6 -15.23 -13.17 6.09
N THR A 7 -14.24 -13.30 5.23
CA THR A 7 -12.84 -12.95 5.52
C THR A 7 -12.20 -12.46 4.22
N ILE A 8 -12.67 -11.33 3.71
CA ILE A 8 -11.72 -10.36 3.16
C ILE A 8 -11.28 -9.61 4.41
N ASP A 9 -10.39 -10.22 5.20
CA ASP A 9 -9.89 -9.58 6.41
C ASP A 9 -9.27 -8.25 5.96
N ALA A 10 -9.81 -7.16 6.50
CA ALA A 10 -9.31 -5.83 6.18
C ALA A 10 -7.79 -5.84 6.36
N LEU A 11 -7.04 -5.33 5.37
CA LEU A 11 -5.59 -5.31 5.47
C LEU A 11 -5.21 -4.63 6.80
N PRO A 12 -4.23 -5.18 7.55
CA PRO A 12 -3.82 -4.60 8.82
C PRO A 12 -3.56 -3.11 8.65
N GLY A 13 -4.03 -2.25 9.56
CA GLY A 13 -3.81 -0.80 9.45
C GLY A 13 -2.32 -0.42 9.36
N THR A 14 -1.44 -1.27 9.89
CA THR A 14 0.02 -1.17 9.73
C THR A 14 0.46 -1.26 8.27
N PHE A 15 -0.23 -2.04 7.44
CA PHE A 15 0.07 -2.18 6.01
C PHE A 15 -0.12 -0.86 5.25
N MET A 16 -1.17 -0.10 5.58
CA MET A 16 -1.39 1.24 5.03
C MET A 16 -0.27 2.21 5.44
N LEU A 17 0.12 2.18 6.72
CA LEU A 17 1.20 3.02 7.26
C LEU A 17 2.54 2.66 6.62
N THR A 18 2.84 1.36 6.46
CA THR A 18 4.05 0.88 5.77
C THR A 18 4.08 1.36 4.32
N GLY A 19 2.95 1.30 3.60
CA GLY A 19 2.84 1.85 2.25
C GLY A 19 3.11 3.35 2.20
N MET A 20 2.51 4.13 3.11
CA MET A 20 2.72 5.58 3.18
C MET A 20 4.17 5.96 3.50
N PHE A 21 4.72 5.43 4.60
CA PHE A 21 6.07 5.77 5.03
C PHE A 21 7.12 5.24 4.06
N GLY A 22 6.94 4.02 3.55
CA GLY A 22 7.82 3.45 2.53
C GLY A 22 7.86 4.30 1.27
N PHE A 23 6.69 4.76 0.78
CA PHE A 23 6.62 5.66 -0.37
C PHE A 23 7.36 6.97 -0.15
N ILE A 24 7.12 7.64 0.99
CA ILE A 24 7.75 8.93 1.32
C ILE A 24 9.27 8.77 1.48
N ILE A 25 9.72 7.78 2.25
CA ILE A 25 11.15 7.55 2.51
C ILE A 25 11.87 7.22 1.21
N THR A 26 11.34 6.31 0.41
CA THR A 26 11.93 5.94 -0.88
C THR A 26 11.99 7.15 -1.81
N ALA A 27 10.93 7.95 -1.90
CA ALA A 27 10.93 9.15 -2.74
C ALA A 27 12.01 10.15 -2.33
N ILE A 28 12.15 10.44 -1.03
CA ILE A 28 13.17 11.35 -0.50
C ILE A 28 14.59 10.81 -0.72
N TYR A 29 14.81 9.52 -0.47
CA TYR A 29 16.14 8.92 -0.62
C TYR A 29 16.55 8.80 -2.10
N THR A 30 15.58 8.58 -2.99
CA THR A 30 15.81 8.56 -4.43
C THR A 30 16.11 9.97 -4.95
N SER A 31 15.35 10.99 -4.52
CA SER A 31 15.61 12.39 -4.92
C SER A 31 16.92 12.94 -4.35
N SER A 32 17.35 12.44 -3.18
CA SER A 32 18.65 12.76 -2.59
C SER A 32 19.83 12.02 -3.22
N GLY A 33 19.59 11.15 -4.21
CA GLY A 33 20.64 10.36 -4.88
C GLY A 33 21.25 9.25 -4.01
N LYS A 34 20.64 8.93 -2.86
CA LYS A 34 21.11 7.84 -1.97
C LYS A 34 20.69 6.45 -2.45
N ILE A 35 19.65 6.38 -3.29
CA ILE A 35 19.19 5.16 -3.94
C ILE A 35 19.30 5.38 -5.45
N PRO A 36 19.85 4.44 -6.24
CA PRO A 36 19.87 4.55 -7.68
C PRO A 36 18.43 4.64 -8.22
N LEU A 37 18.24 5.47 -9.25
CA LEU A 37 16.90 5.80 -9.77
C LEU A 37 16.06 4.56 -10.11
N ASP A 38 16.66 3.55 -10.73
CA ASP A 38 15.98 2.31 -11.13
C ASP A 38 15.37 1.58 -9.93
N TYR A 39 16.11 1.48 -8.83
CA TYR A 39 15.63 0.88 -7.59
C TYR A 39 14.61 1.78 -6.90
N GLY A 40 14.85 3.09 -6.88
CA GLY A 40 13.94 4.07 -6.30
C GLY A 40 12.55 4.02 -6.93
N VAL A 41 12.49 3.97 -8.26
CA VAL A 41 11.23 3.85 -9.02
C VAL A 41 10.54 2.52 -8.71
N ALA A 42 11.27 1.39 -8.72
CA ALA A 42 10.71 0.08 -8.40
C ALA A 42 10.09 0.05 -6.98
N PHE A 43 10.81 0.55 -5.98
CA PHE A 43 10.31 0.61 -4.60
C PHE A 43 9.09 1.54 -4.48
N CYS A 44 9.10 2.71 -5.14
CA CYS A 44 7.95 3.61 -5.18
C CYS A 44 6.70 2.92 -5.74
N ILE A 45 6.83 2.16 -6.82
CA ILE A 45 5.70 1.41 -7.41
C ILE A 45 5.15 0.38 -6.42
N VAL A 46 6.01 -0.37 -5.73
CA VAL A 46 5.58 -1.38 -4.74
C VAL A 46 4.81 -0.72 -3.59
N PHE A 47 5.34 0.36 -3.00
CA PHE A 47 4.67 1.06 -1.91
C PHE A 47 3.37 1.73 -2.34
N LEU A 48 3.31 2.24 -3.59
CA LEU A 48 2.09 2.78 -4.17
C LEU A 48 1.02 1.70 -4.32
N ILE A 49 1.36 0.50 -4.80
CA ILE A 49 0.44 -0.63 -4.92
C ILE A 49 -0.08 -1.04 -3.53
N MET A 50 0.79 -1.10 -2.52
CA MET A 50 0.39 -1.39 -1.13
C MET A 50 -0.62 -0.36 -0.60
N LEU A 51 -0.40 0.91 -0.89
CA LEU A 51 -1.28 2.00 -0.47
C LEU A 51 -2.63 1.93 -1.18
N LEU A 52 -2.65 1.68 -2.49
CA LEU A 52 -3.89 1.51 -3.27
C LEU A 52 -4.69 0.28 -2.81
N ALA A 53 -4.01 -0.83 -2.52
CA ALA A 53 -4.64 -2.03 -1.96
C ALA A 53 -5.25 -1.76 -0.57
N SER A 54 -4.55 -1.01 0.27
CA SER A 54 -5.06 -0.59 1.58
C SER A 54 -6.30 0.29 1.45
N LEU A 55 -6.28 1.29 0.57
CA LEU A 55 -7.41 2.17 0.33
C LEU A 55 -8.63 1.39 -0.17
N LYS A 56 -8.44 0.45 -1.10
CA LYS A 56 -9.50 -0.44 -1.56
C LYS A 56 -10.07 -1.31 -0.44
N SER A 57 -9.23 -1.75 0.50
CA SER A 57 -9.66 -2.54 1.65
C SER A 57 -10.42 -1.74 2.70
N ILE A 58 -10.09 -0.45 2.88
CA ILE A 58 -10.72 0.43 3.87
C ILE A 58 -11.97 1.10 3.31
N MET A 59 -12.09 1.20 1.98
CA MET A 59 -13.28 1.74 1.33
C MET A 59 -14.49 0.91 1.76
N PRO A 60 -15.49 1.51 2.44
CA PRO A 60 -16.67 0.79 2.84
C PRO A 60 -17.31 0.25 1.56
N SER A 61 -17.60 -1.06 1.54
CA SER A 61 -18.50 -1.63 0.55
C SER A 61 -19.86 -0.98 0.79
N GLY A 62 -20.09 0.16 0.14
CA GLY A 62 -21.34 0.88 0.16
C GLY A 62 -22.39 -0.05 -0.39
N LYS A 63 -23.13 -0.71 0.51
CA LYS A 63 -24.47 -1.16 0.21
C LYS A 63 -25.28 0.11 -0.01
N ILE A 64 -25.37 0.52 -1.27
CA ILE A 64 -26.52 1.27 -1.78
C ILE A 64 -27.65 0.25 -1.95
#